data_AF-A0A2N2CUM7-F1
#
_entry.id   AF-A0A2N2CUM7-F1
#
_cell.length_a   1.000
_cell.length_b   1.000
_cell.length_c   1.000
_cell.angle_alpha   90.00
_cell.angle_beta   90.00
_cell.angle_gamma   90.00
#
_symmetry.space_group_name_H-M   'P 1'
#
loop_
_entity.id
_entity.type
_entity.pdbx_description
1 polymer ?
#
loop_
_entity_poly.entity_id
_entity_poly.type
_entity_poly.pdbx_seq_one_letter_code
_entity_poly.pdbx_strand_id
1 'polypeptide(L)'
;MSTGTCGCSEDTRFAAIRRIDAGADNIRGGIFDIRFGLNSIESGFITAGTNRCCEGAADCAEGARDIAAGLRVLRPELSRAERRETCEGLRDIQRGIFGINEGVRRVRQGNFQRGICMIEAGKCSISEGLADILGALCGIL
;
A
#
# COMPACT_ATOMS: atom_id res chain seq x y z
N MET A 1 43.11 16.79 -15.47
CA MET A 1 41.92 17.48 -14.94
C MET A 1 40.83 16.43 -14.80
N SER A 2 40.54 16.04 -13.56
CA SER A 2 39.58 14.99 -13.25
C SER A 2 38.17 15.56 -13.19
N THR A 3 37.29 15.11 -14.07
CA THR A 3 35.83 15.24 -13.91
C THR A 3 35.24 13.84 -13.91
N GLY A 4 35.48 13.12 -12.82
CA GLY A 4 34.98 11.76 -12.56
C GLY A 4 33.93 11.80 -11.46
N THR A 5 32.75 12.30 -11.78
CA THR A 5 31.48 12.19 -11.03
C THR A 5 30.41 12.45 -12.11
N CYS A 6 29.34 11.71 -12.35
CA CYS A 6 28.38 11.10 -11.46
C CYS A 6 27.34 10.45 -12.40
N GLY A 7 27.20 9.13 -12.45
CA GLY A 7 26.09 8.46 -13.18
C GLY A 7 25.25 7.61 -12.23
N CYS A 8 25.91 6.97 -11.26
CA CYS A 8 25.28 6.05 -10.32
C CYS A 8 24.22 6.70 -9.41
N SER A 9 24.31 8.00 -9.12
CA SER A 9 23.38 8.69 -8.19
C SER A 9 22.03 9.00 -8.84
N GLU A 10 22.01 9.38 -10.12
CA GLU A 10 20.75 9.63 -10.84
C GLU A 10 20.06 8.30 -11.20
N ASP A 11 20.82 7.28 -11.58
CA ASP A 11 20.31 5.94 -11.83
C ASP A 11 19.64 5.32 -10.59
N THR A 12 20.21 5.54 -9.41
CA THR A 12 19.66 5.03 -8.14
C THR A 12 18.41 5.78 -7.69
N ARG A 13 18.38 7.11 -7.88
CA ARG A 13 17.15 7.91 -7.66
C ARG A 13 16.03 7.46 -8.59
N PHE A 14 16.31 7.33 -9.88
CA PHE A 14 15.30 6.91 -10.86
C PHE A 14 14.76 5.50 -10.55
N ALA A 15 15.65 4.57 -10.17
CA ALA A 15 15.24 3.25 -9.72
C ALA A 15 14.37 3.29 -8.44
N ALA A 16 14.62 4.24 -7.54
CA ALA A 16 13.81 4.41 -6.33
C ALA A 16 12.40 4.93 -6.64
N ILE A 17 12.28 5.93 -7.53
CA ILE A 17 10.99 6.44 -8.01
C ILE A 17 10.18 5.33 -8.67
N ARG A 18 10.79 4.55 -9.56
CA ARG A 18 10.12 3.41 -10.21
C ARG A 18 9.61 2.36 -9.22
N ARG A 19 10.32 2.13 -8.10
CA ARG A 19 9.83 1.25 -7.04
C ARG A 19 8.62 1.81 -6.32
N ILE A 20 8.61 3.12 -6.07
CA ILE A 20 7.46 3.79 -5.45
C ILE A 20 6.25 3.69 -6.38
N ASP A 21 6.42 3.96 -7.67
CA ASP A 21 5.35 3.85 -8.67
C ASP A 21 4.81 2.43 -8.77
N ALA A 22 5.70 1.43 -8.93
CA ALA A 22 5.32 0.03 -8.97
C ALA A 22 4.58 -0.40 -7.70
N GLY A 23 5.07 0.05 -6.53
CA GLY A 23 4.41 -0.25 -5.26
C GLY A 23 3.05 0.43 -5.11
N ALA A 24 2.89 1.66 -5.61
CA ALA A 24 1.61 2.35 -5.66
C ALA A 24 0.61 1.62 -6.56
N ASP A 25 1.07 1.13 -7.72
CA ASP A 25 0.24 0.35 -8.64
C ASP A 25 -0.17 -1.00 -8.06
N ASN A 26 0.74 -1.69 -7.37
CA ASN A 26 0.41 -2.92 -6.62
C ASN A 26 -0.65 -2.66 -5.54
N ILE A 27 -0.54 -1.55 -4.79
CA ILE A 27 -1.56 -1.19 -3.80
C ILE A 27 -2.91 -0.88 -4.48
N ARG A 28 -2.93 -0.17 -5.61
CA ARG A 28 -4.17 0.11 -6.36
C ARG A 28 -4.82 -1.19 -6.87
N GLY A 29 -4.02 -2.11 -7.39
CA GLY A 29 -4.47 -3.45 -7.79
C GLY A 29 -5.05 -4.22 -6.60
N GLY A 30 -4.34 -4.21 -5.48
CA GLY A 30 -4.79 -4.86 -4.26
C GLY A 30 -6.11 -4.29 -3.72
N ILE A 31 -6.28 -2.96 -3.70
CA ILE A 31 -7.54 -2.29 -3.34
C ILE A 31 -8.68 -2.73 -4.27
N PHE A 32 -8.42 -2.84 -5.58
CA PHE A 32 -9.40 -3.30 -6.54
C PHE A 32 -9.84 -4.74 -6.26
N ASP A 33 -8.91 -5.63 -5.95
CA ASP A 33 -9.17 -7.02 -5.59
C ASP A 33 -9.93 -7.17 -4.27
N ILE A 34 -9.59 -6.35 -3.27
CA ILE A 34 -10.34 -6.28 -2.01
C ILE A 34 -11.79 -5.87 -2.25
N ARG A 35 -12.03 -4.86 -3.10
CA ARG A 35 -13.38 -4.42 -3.48
C ARG A 35 -14.16 -5.52 -4.21
N PHE A 36 -13.52 -6.23 -5.14
CA PHE A 36 -14.13 -7.37 -5.81
C PHE A 36 -14.46 -8.51 -4.84
N GLY A 37 -13.57 -8.77 -3.88
CA GLY A 37 -13.76 -9.74 -2.83
C GLY A 37 -14.97 -9.40 -1.93
N LEU A 38 -15.11 -8.13 -1.56
CA LEU A 38 -16.27 -7.63 -0.81
C LEU A 38 -17.58 -7.84 -1.56
N ASN A 39 -17.67 -7.41 -2.83
CA ASN A 39 -18.85 -7.63 -3.65
C ASN A 39 -19.22 -9.12 -3.77
N SER A 40 -18.20 -9.98 -3.85
CA SER A 40 -18.38 -11.44 -3.90
C SER A 40 -18.93 -12.00 -2.58
N ILE A 41 -18.43 -11.51 -1.44
CA ILE A 41 -18.94 -11.86 -0.10
C ILE A 41 -20.41 -11.45 0.02
N GLU A 42 -20.75 -10.22 -0.39
CA GLU A 42 -22.12 -9.70 -0.35
C GLU A 42 -23.08 -10.49 -1.26
N SER A 43 -22.58 -10.99 -2.38
CA SER A 43 -23.32 -11.85 -3.31
C SER A 43 -23.42 -13.32 -2.86
N GLY A 44 -22.87 -13.66 -1.69
CA GLY A 44 -22.91 -15.01 -1.11
C GLY A 44 -21.74 -15.92 -1.49
N PHE A 45 -20.81 -15.48 -2.33
CA PHE A 45 -19.60 -16.22 -2.70
C PHE A 45 -18.48 -16.02 -1.67
N ILE A 46 -18.74 -16.43 -0.42
CA ILE A 46 -17.86 -16.13 0.73
C ILE A 46 -16.42 -16.62 0.53
N THR A 47 -16.23 -17.86 0.09
CA THR A 47 -14.87 -18.43 -0.08
C THR A 47 -14.08 -17.68 -1.15
N ALA A 48 -14.67 -17.48 -2.33
CA ALA A 48 -14.02 -16.74 -3.41
C ALA A 48 -13.73 -15.30 -3.00
N GLY A 49 -14.71 -14.64 -2.36
CA GLY A 49 -14.56 -13.25 -1.93
C GLY A 49 -13.51 -13.06 -0.84
N THR A 50 -13.46 -13.94 0.16
CA THR A 50 -12.41 -13.89 1.19
C THR A 50 -11.01 -14.18 0.64
N ASN A 51 -10.90 -15.09 -0.34
CA ASN A 51 -9.62 -15.33 -1.02
C ASN A 51 -9.17 -14.10 -1.81
N ARG A 52 -10.08 -13.45 -2.55
CA ARG A 52 -9.81 -12.19 -3.24
C ARG A 52 -9.37 -11.07 -2.30
N CYS A 53 -10.01 -10.93 -1.14
CA CYS A 53 -9.56 -9.96 -0.14
C CYS A 53 -8.15 -10.27 0.39
N CYS A 54 -7.81 -11.55 0.57
CA CYS A 54 -6.47 -11.94 1.00
C CYS A 54 -5.40 -11.69 -0.08
N GLU A 55 -5.70 -11.99 -1.35
CA GLU A 55 -4.84 -11.68 -2.49
C GLU A 55 -4.57 -10.17 -2.57
N GLY A 56 -5.64 -9.36 -2.56
CA GLY A 56 -5.46 -7.91 -2.62
C GLY A 56 -4.73 -7.33 -1.40
N ALA A 57 -4.90 -7.91 -0.21
CA ALA A 57 -4.11 -7.52 0.97
C ALA A 57 -2.62 -7.90 0.83
N ALA A 58 -2.31 -9.01 0.16
CA ALA A 58 -0.94 -9.40 -0.14
C ALA A 58 -0.29 -8.45 -1.15
N ASP A 59 -1.01 -8.07 -2.21
CA ASP A 59 -0.55 -7.08 -3.20
C ASP A 59 -0.29 -5.72 -2.56
N CYS A 60 -1.18 -5.27 -1.65
CA CYS A 60 -0.96 -4.06 -0.87
C CYS A 60 0.29 -4.16 0.01
N ALA A 61 0.56 -5.33 0.59
CA ALA A 61 1.75 -5.55 1.42
C ALA A 61 3.04 -5.55 0.60
N GLU A 62 3.02 -6.13 -0.60
CA GLU A 62 4.13 -6.07 -1.55
C GLU A 62 4.39 -4.63 -1.99
N GLY A 63 3.35 -3.91 -2.41
CA GLY A 63 3.48 -2.51 -2.81
C GLY A 63 3.99 -1.60 -1.70
N ALA A 64 3.55 -1.81 -0.46
CA ALA A 64 4.08 -1.09 0.70
C ALA A 64 5.58 -1.36 0.93
N ARG A 65 6.07 -2.58 0.65
CA ARG A 65 7.50 -2.92 0.75
C ARG A 65 8.31 -2.23 -0.34
N ASP A 66 7.80 -2.19 -1.57
CA ASP A 66 8.47 -1.52 -2.69
C ASP A 66 8.57 -0.01 -2.46
N ILE A 67 7.47 0.61 -2.01
CA ILE A 67 7.46 2.03 -1.61
C ILE A 67 8.47 2.27 -0.49
N ALA A 68 8.46 1.44 0.57
CA ALA A 68 9.42 1.58 1.67
C ALA A 68 10.86 1.44 1.20
N ALA A 69 11.14 0.54 0.24
CA ALA A 69 12.47 0.39 -0.34
C ALA A 69 12.90 1.63 -1.13
N GLY A 70 12.01 2.20 -1.96
CA GLY A 70 12.28 3.44 -2.69
C GLY A 70 12.48 4.64 -1.75
N LEU A 71 11.61 4.80 -0.75
CA LEU A 71 11.73 5.86 0.26
C LEU A 71 13.03 5.79 1.07
N ARG A 72 13.58 4.60 1.31
CA ARG A 72 14.89 4.47 1.98
C ARG A 72 16.03 5.07 1.17
N VAL A 73 15.95 4.99 -0.15
CA VAL A 73 16.92 5.60 -1.07
C VAL A 73 16.73 7.12 -1.10
N LEU A 74 15.48 7.60 -1.21
CA LEU A 74 15.16 9.05 -1.25
C LEU A 74 15.24 9.75 0.12
N ARG A 75 15.40 9.00 1.22
CA ARG A 75 15.41 9.53 2.60
C ARG A 75 16.34 10.73 2.84
N PRO A 76 17.54 10.83 2.23
CA PRO A 76 18.40 12.00 2.36
C PRO A 76 17.85 13.27 1.71
N GLU A 77 17.02 13.11 0.67
CA GLU A 77 16.41 14.21 -0.10
C GLU A 77 15.12 14.72 0.54
N LEU A 78 14.42 13.86 1.29
CA LEU A 78 13.20 14.22 1.98
C LEU A 78 13.45 15.17 3.16
N SER A 79 12.60 16.18 3.29
CA SER A 79 12.49 17.03 4.47
C SER A 79 12.01 16.23 5.69
N ARG A 80 12.08 16.84 6.87
CA ARG A 80 11.57 16.19 8.10
C ARG A 80 10.05 15.97 8.05
N ALA A 81 9.30 16.87 7.41
CA ALA A 81 7.86 16.77 7.29
C ALA A 81 7.48 15.61 6.36
N GLU A 82 8.06 15.55 5.15
CA GLU A 82 7.79 14.50 4.18
C GLU A 82 8.17 13.11 4.70
N ARG A 83 9.31 12.99 5.43
CA ARG A 83 9.66 11.74 6.11
C ARG A 83 8.64 11.31 7.15
N ARG A 84 8.03 12.25 7.87
CA ARG A 84 7.01 11.93 8.88
C ARG A 84 5.73 11.45 8.19
N GLU A 85 5.28 12.17 7.18
CA GLU A 85 4.05 11.87 6.43
C GLU A 85 4.16 10.52 5.70
N THR A 86 5.25 10.27 4.98
CA THR A 86 5.50 8.95 4.35
C THR A 86 5.57 7.80 5.35
N CYS A 87 6.13 8.02 6.56
CA CYS A 87 6.11 7.01 7.62
C CYS A 87 4.70 6.77 8.20
N GLU A 88 3.89 7.81 8.30
CA GLU A 88 2.49 7.71 8.75
C GLU A 88 1.67 6.95 7.71
N GLY A 89 1.79 7.30 6.43
CA GLY A 89 1.09 6.59 5.36
C GLY A 89 1.45 5.11 5.26
N LEU A 90 2.74 4.74 5.43
CA LEU A 90 3.13 3.33 5.49
C LEU A 90 2.51 2.59 6.69
N ARG A 91 2.35 3.25 7.83
CA ARG A 91 1.69 2.66 9.02
C ARG A 91 0.19 2.50 8.79
N ASP A 92 -0.45 3.42 8.10
CA ASP A 92 -1.88 3.33 7.80
C ASP A 92 -2.17 2.24 6.77
N ILE A 93 -1.30 2.06 5.76
CA ILE A 93 -1.33 0.88 4.89
C ILE A 93 -1.20 -0.41 5.69
N GLN A 94 -0.21 -0.50 6.59
CA GLN A 94 -0.02 -1.69 7.43
C GLN A 94 -1.22 -1.97 8.33
N ARG A 95 -1.81 -0.93 8.94
CA ARG A 95 -3.02 -1.04 9.76
C ARG A 95 -4.20 -1.50 8.92
N GLY A 96 -4.32 -1.00 7.70
CA GLY A 96 -5.37 -1.37 6.78
C GLY A 96 -5.30 -2.84 6.36
N ILE A 97 -4.10 -3.32 6.01
CA ILE A 97 -3.84 -4.74 5.72
C ILE A 97 -4.22 -5.63 6.92
N PHE A 98 -3.84 -5.22 8.13
CA PHE A 98 -4.24 -5.93 9.35
C PHE A 98 -5.76 -5.97 9.53
N GLY A 99 -6.44 -4.83 9.31
CA GLY A 99 -7.90 -4.73 9.37
C GLY A 99 -8.60 -5.66 8.38
N ILE A 100 -8.09 -5.76 7.15
CA ILE A 100 -8.62 -6.67 6.13
C ILE A 100 -8.44 -8.13 6.55
N ASN A 101 -7.26 -8.52 7.04
CA ASN A 101 -7.01 -9.90 7.47
C ASN A 101 -7.91 -10.30 8.65
N GLU A 102 -8.08 -9.41 9.64
CA GLU A 102 -9.03 -9.64 10.73
C GLU A 102 -10.48 -9.69 10.23
N GLY A 103 -10.85 -8.83 9.30
CA GLY A 103 -12.17 -8.82 8.70
C GLY A 103 -12.48 -10.10 7.93
N VAL A 104 -11.55 -10.60 7.12
CA VAL A 104 -11.66 -11.90 6.44
C VAL A 104 -11.81 -13.04 7.43
N ARG A 105 -11.03 -13.05 8.51
CA ARG A 105 -11.14 -14.05 9.58
C ARG A 105 -12.54 -14.03 10.21
N ARG A 106 -13.11 -12.85 10.46
CA ARG A 106 -14.48 -12.69 11.00
C ARG A 106 -15.54 -13.19 10.03
N VAL A 107 -15.42 -12.87 8.74
CA VAL A 107 -16.31 -13.38 7.69
C VAL A 107 -16.32 -14.91 7.67
N ARG A 108 -15.14 -15.55 7.71
CA ARG A 108 -15.00 -17.02 7.73
C ARG A 108 -15.60 -17.67 8.99
N GLN A 109 -15.69 -16.93 10.09
CA GLN A 109 -16.33 -17.38 11.34
C GLN A 109 -17.85 -17.12 11.38
N GLY A 110 -18.44 -16.64 10.27
CA GLY A 110 -19.87 -16.32 10.18
C GLY A 110 -20.25 -14.93 10.71
N ASN A 111 -19.28 -14.11 11.14
CA ASN A 111 -19.54 -12.74 11.57
C ASN A 111 -19.37 -11.77 10.40
N PHE A 112 -20.29 -11.88 9.42
CA PHE A 112 -20.23 -11.19 8.13
C PHE A 112 -20.23 -9.67 8.29
N GLN A 113 -21.21 -9.11 9.00
CA GLN A 113 -21.35 -7.64 9.11
C GLN A 113 -20.10 -6.98 9.69
N ARG A 114 -19.55 -7.55 10.77
CA ARG A 114 -18.34 -7.01 11.40
C ARG A 114 -17.12 -7.22 10.51
N GLY A 115 -17.03 -8.38 9.86
CA GLY A 115 -15.94 -8.70 8.96
C GLY A 115 -15.88 -7.78 7.75
N ILE A 116 -17.01 -7.57 7.07
CA ILE A 116 -17.14 -6.61 5.95
C ILE A 116 -16.75 -5.20 6.40
N CYS A 117 -17.27 -4.74 7.54
CA CYS A 117 -16.94 -3.43 8.09
C CYS A 117 -15.42 -3.25 8.33
N MET A 118 -14.74 -4.30 8.82
CA MET A 118 -13.28 -4.27 9.02
C MET A 118 -12.50 -4.27 7.70
N ILE A 119 -12.95 -5.01 6.69
CA ILE A 119 -12.32 -5.03 5.37
C ILE A 119 -12.47 -3.65 4.69
N GLU A 120 -13.66 -3.07 4.74
CA GLU A 120 -13.93 -1.72 4.22
C GLU A 120 -13.07 -0.66 4.92
N ALA A 121 -13.05 -0.66 6.25
CA ALA A 121 -12.19 0.25 7.02
C ALA A 121 -10.71 0.07 6.66
N GLY A 122 -10.25 -1.18 6.52
CA GLY A 122 -8.87 -1.47 6.17
C GLY A 122 -8.50 -0.97 4.77
N LYS A 123 -9.38 -1.16 3.78
CA LYS A 123 -9.23 -0.59 2.43
C LYS A 123 -9.15 0.94 2.44
N CYS A 124 -9.97 1.61 3.26
CA CYS A 124 -9.90 3.06 3.42
C CYS A 124 -8.54 3.51 3.99
N SER A 125 -8.05 2.86 5.06
CA SER A 125 -6.73 3.17 5.63
C SER A 125 -5.57 2.95 4.66
N ILE A 126 -5.65 1.93 3.79
CA ILE A 126 -4.64 1.74 2.72
C ILE A 126 -4.70 2.89 1.72
N SER A 127 -5.91 3.27 1.28
CA SER A 127 -6.10 4.37 0.33
C SER A 127 -5.57 5.69 0.88
N GLU A 128 -5.89 6.01 2.13
CA GLU A 128 -5.40 7.20 2.84
C GLU A 128 -3.88 7.16 2.96
N GLY A 129 -3.30 6.06 3.44
CA GLY A 129 -1.86 5.97 3.60
C GLY A 129 -1.08 6.05 2.27
N LEU A 130 -1.64 5.54 1.17
CA LEU A 130 -1.05 5.74 -0.15
C LEU A 130 -1.15 7.20 -0.60
N ALA A 131 -2.28 7.87 -0.35
CA ALA A 131 -2.47 9.28 -0.69
C ALA A 131 -1.48 10.17 0.07
N ASP A 132 -1.25 9.92 1.37
CA ASP A 132 -0.29 10.64 2.19
C ASP A 132 1.15 10.49 1.65
N ILE A 133 1.53 9.27 1.27
CA ILE A 133 2.86 9.01 0.70
C ILE A 133 3.04 9.77 -0.62
N LEU A 134 2.07 9.68 -1.53
CA LEU A 134 2.17 10.33 -2.83
C LEU A 134 2.08 11.87 -2.71
N GLY A 135 1.26 12.37 -1.77
CA GLY A 135 1.17 13.79 -1.45
C GLY A 135 2.50 14.34 -0.95
N ALA A 136 3.14 13.65 -0.02
CA ALA A 136 4.46 14.00 0.50
C ALA A 136 5.56 14.00 -0.59
N LEU A 137 5.41 13.18 -1.63
CA LEU A 137 6.38 13.06 -2.71
C LEU A 137 6.09 13.97 -3.91
N CYS A 138 4.97 14.68 -3.93
CA CYS A 138 4.54 15.55 -5.04
C CYS A 138 5.54 16.68 -5.35
N GLY A 139 6.41 17.05 -4.40
CA GLY A 139 7.49 18.02 -4.62
C GLY A 139 8.80 17.43 -5.17
N ILE A 140 8.91 16.11 -5.27
CA ILE A 140 10.17 15.38 -5.56
C ILE A 140 10.05 14.50 -6.80
N LEU A 141 8.84 13.99 -7.07
CA LEU A 141 8.43 13.31 -8.31
C LEU A 141 8.13 14.33 -9.42
#